data_AF-A0A538RB95-F1
#
_entry.id   AF-A0A538RB95-F1
#
_cell.length_a   1.000
_cell.length_b   1.000
_cell.length_c   1.000
_cell.angle_alpha   90.00
_cell.angle_beta   90.00
_cell.angle_gamma   90.00
#
_symmetry.space_group_name_H-M   'P 1'
#
loop_
_entity.id
_entity.type
_entity.pdbx_description
1 polymer ?
#
loop_
_entity_poly.entity_id
_entity_poly.type
_entity_poly.pdbx_seq_one_letter_code
_entity_poly.pdbx_strand_id
1 'polypeptide(L)'
;MRKSTNRALGIIGIAIVGWAAAPAAASAGGARLYEMTENMKLTPQGKFEHRKATSELIGTADLGTPLCPAALVAAVNPGATSCTIDATGSDNISLGTGLGDFSGTFTTVVQGDNPVDSPEFVVM
;
A
#
# COMPACT_ATOMS: atom_id res chain seq x y z
N MET A 1 65.32 -0.24 18.64
CA MET A 1 64.14 -1.00 19.09
C MET A 1 62.87 -0.36 18.50
N ARG A 2 62.03 -1.21 17.90
CA ARG A 2 60.58 -1.11 17.55
C ARG A 2 59.99 0.02 16.68
N LYS A 3 59.49 -0.47 15.53
CA LYS A 3 58.54 -0.03 14.51
C LYS A 3 57.11 0.24 15.06
N SER A 4 56.32 1.12 14.43
CA SER A 4 54.83 1.10 14.25
C SER A 4 54.24 2.52 14.22
N THR A 5 53.20 2.96 13.50
CA THR A 5 52.38 2.51 12.34
C THR A 5 51.42 3.68 12.10
N ASN A 6 51.63 4.54 11.11
CA ASN A 6 50.67 5.58 10.70
C ASN A 6 49.78 5.04 9.57
N ARG A 7 48.96 4.03 9.89
CA ARG A 7 47.98 3.44 8.98
C ARG A 7 46.65 3.23 9.71
N ALA A 8 46.09 4.29 10.30
CA ALA A 8 44.83 4.18 11.03
C ALA A 8 43.76 5.22 10.63
N LEU A 9 44.08 6.20 9.76
CA LEU A 9 43.09 7.22 9.37
C LEU A 9 42.24 6.86 8.14
N GLY A 10 42.61 5.84 7.35
CA GLY A 10 41.91 5.52 6.10
C GLY A 10 40.63 4.69 6.25
N ILE A 11 40.34 4.15 7.43
CA ILE A 11 39.26 3.17 7.63
C ILE A 11 37.95 3.80 8.13
N ILE A 12 38.01 5.00 8.72
CA ILE A 12 36.82 5.62 9.35
C ILE A 12 35.88 6.25 8.31
N GLY A 13 36.39 6.71 7.16
CA GLY A 13 35.59 7.38 6.13
C GLY A 13 34.64 6.48 5.33
N ILE A 14 34.89 5.17 5.29
CA ILE A 14 34.10 4.22 4.47
C ILE A 14 32.89 3.67 5.26
N ALA A 15 32.89 3.75 6.59
CA ALA A 15 31.80 3.22 7.41
C ALA A 15 30.53 4.10 7.41
N ILE A 16 30.65 5.40 7.11
CA ILE A 16 29.53 6.35 7.20
C ILE A 16 28.64 6.29 5.94
N VAL A 17 29.18 5.88 4.79
CA VAL A 17 28.41 5.80 3.53
C VAL A 17 27.56 4.52 3.43
N GLY A 18 27.88 3.49 4.21
CA GLY A 18 27.20 2.18 4.14
C GLY A 18 25.78 2.15 4.72
N TRP A 19 25.38 3.13 5.54
CA TRP A 19 24.06 3.13 6.20
C TRP A 19 22.97 3.80 5.37
N ALA A 20 23.32 4.63 4.38
CA ALA A 20 22.35 5.31 3.52
C ALA A 20 21.82 4.43 2.36
N ALA A 21 22.41 3.24 2.16
CA ALA A 21 22.09 2.35 1.04
C ALA A 21 21.41 1.03 1.45
N ALA A 22 21.08 0.85 2.74
CA ALA A 22 20.27 -0.28 3.16
C ALA A 22 18.86 -0.08 2.58
N PRO A 23 18.34 -0.97 1.72
CA PRO A 23 16.93 -0.92 1.35
C PRO A 23 16.13 -1.04 2.65
N ALA A 24 15.25 -0.08 2.90
CA ALA A 24 14.27 -0.23 3.97
C ALA A 24 13.55 -1.55 3.72
N ALA A 25 13.52 -2.43 4.72
CA ALA A 25 12.69 -3.62 4.67
C ALA A 25 11.24 -3.16 4.62
N ALA A 26 10.70 -2.99 3.41
CA ALA A 26 9.28 -2.74 3.23
C ALA A 26 8.57 -4.05 3.57
N SER A 27 7.95 -4.09 4.75
CA SER A 27 6.91 -5.08 5.01
C SER A 27 5.78 -4.79 4.03
N ALA A 28 5.75 -5.50 2.91
CA ALA A 28 4.63 -5.48 1.98
C ALA A 28 3.38 -6.20 2.55
N GLY A 29 3.48 -6.75 3.77
CA GLY A 29 2.37 -7.29 4.53
C GLY A 29 1.79 -6.24 5.47
N GLY A 30 0.47 -6.24 5.57
CA GLY A 30 -0.26 -5.37 6.51
C GLY A 30 -1.55 -4.80 5.94
N ALA A 31 -1.92 -5.11 4.70
CA ALA A 31 -3.23 -4.80 4.16
C ALA A 31 -3.91 -6.06 3.60
N ARG A 32 -5.23 -6.14 3.78
CA ARG A 32 -6.09 -7.19 3.21
C ARG A 32 -7.26 -6.50 2.55
N LEU A 33 -7.51 -6.77 1.27
CA LEU A 33 -8.66 -6.24 0.52
C LEU A 33 -9.52 -7.41 0.04
N TYR A 34 -10.83 -7.20 0.08
CA TYR A 34 -11.83 -8.14 -0.38
C TYR A 34 -12.74 -7.43 -1.37
N GLU A 35 -12.93 -8.03 -2.54
CA GLU A 35 -13.89 -7.53 -3.51
C GLU A 35 -15.32 -7.74 -3.00
N MET A 36 -16.08 -6.66 -2.96
CA MET A 36 -17.49 -6.67 -2.54
C MET A 36 -18.41 -6.79 -3.75
N THR A 37 -18.11 -6.06 -4.82
CA THR A 37 -18.89 -6.08 -6.06
C THR A 37 -17.99 -5.84 -7.27
N GLU A 38 -18.39 -6.37 -8.42
CA GLU A 38 -17.75 -6.13 -9.70
C GLU A 38 -18.79 -5.85 -10.80
N ASN A 39 -18.55 -4.77 -11.57
CA ASN A 39 -19.25 -4.50 -12.82
C ASN A 39 -18.34 -4.84 -13.99
N MET A 40 -18.56 -6.01 -14.60
CA MET A 40 -17.74 -6.52 -15.69
C MET A 40 -18.50 -6.57 -17.01
N LYS A 41 -17.80 -6.20 -18.09
CA LYS A 41 -18.27 -6.42 -19.47
C LYS A 41 -17.19 -7.01 -20.35
N LEU A 42 -17.63 -7.83 -21.29
CA LEU A 42 -16.83 -8.25 -22.43
C LEU A 42 -17.23 -7.37 -23.61
N THR A 43 -16.29 -6.59 -24.16
CA THR A 43 -16.64 -5.66 -25.25
C THR A 43 -16.84 -6.43 -26.56
N PRO A 44 -18.00 -6.29 -27.24
CA PRO A 44 -18.31 -7.05 -28.43
C PRO A 44 -18.17 -6.16 -29.67
N GLN A 45 -17.12 -6.37 -30.44
CA GLN A 45 -17.23 -6.20 -31.89
C GLN A 45 -17.00 -7.58 -32.52
N GLY A 46 -17.91 -8.50 -32.21
CA GLY A 46 -17.99 -9.85 -32.80
C GLY A 46 -17.02 -10.90 -32.25
N LYS A 47 -15.96 -10.49 -31.55
CA LYS A 47 -15.07 -11.35 -30.76
C LYS A 47 -14.91 -10.73 -29.38
N PHE A 48 -14.96 -11.53 -28.31
CA PHE A 48 -14.66 -11.05 -26.96
C PHE A 48 -13.17 -10.71 -26.90
N GLU A 49 -12.82 -9.47 -27.26
CA GLU A 49 -11.42 -9.05 -27.37
C GLU A 49 -10.90 -8.52 -26.03
N HIS A 50 -11.75 -7.86 -25.25
CA HIS A 50 -11.37 -7.29 -23.97
C HIS A 50 -12.37 -7.61 -22.87
N ARG A 51 -11.85 -7.87 -21.68
CA ARG A 51 -12.57 -7.77 -20.41
C ARG A 51 -12.32 -6.38 -19.84
N LYS A 52 -13.39 -5.69 -19.47
CA LYS A 52 -13.32 -4.43 -18.73
C LYS A 52 -14.14 -4.58 -17.47
N ALA A 53 -13.51 -4.40 -16.32
CA ALA A 53 -14.19 -4.48 -15.04
C ALA A 53 -13.87 -3.29 -14.15
N THR A 54 -14.81 -2.96 -13.28
CA THR A 54 -14.62 -2.06 -12.14
C THR A 54 -15.14 -2.77 -10.90
N SER A 55 -14.31 -2.81 -9.87
CA SER A 55 -14.60 -3.51 -8.62
C SER A 55 -14.55 -2.55 -7.45
N GLU A 56 -15.51 -2.71 -6.54
CA GLU A 56 -15.47 -2.04 -5.23
C GLU A 56 -14.94 -3.05 -4.22
N LEU A 57 -13.93 -2.65 -3.46
CA LEU A 57 -13.22 -3.48 -2.50
C LEU A 57 -13.24 -2.79 -1.13
N ILE A 58 -13.37 -3.59 -0.08
CA ILE A 58 -13.18 -3.14 1.30
C ILE A 58 -12.17 -4.03 2.00
N GLY A 59 -11.47 -3.47 2.97
CA GLY A 59 -10.46 -4.22 3.68
C GLY A 59 -9.90 -3.51 4.88
N THR A 60 -8.75 -3.98 5.36
CA THR A 60 -8.08 -3.43 6.52
C THR A 60 -6.60 -3.21 6.27
N ALA A 61 -6.04 -2.18 6.91
CA ALA A 61 -4.62 -1.92 7.04
C ALA A 61 -4.21 -1.95 8.51
N ASP A 62 -3.13 -2.66 8.82
CA ASP A 62 -2.53 -2.70 10.14
C ASP A 62 -1.97 -1.31 10.50
N LEU A 63 -2.19 -0.88 11.75
CA LEU A 63 -1.70 0.40 12.25
C LEU A 63 -0.18 0.51 12.14
N GLY A 64 0.31 1.66 11.69
CA GLY A 64 1.73 1.95 11.51
C GLY A 64 2.27 1.56 10.13
N THR A 65 1.46 0.93 9.28
CA THR A 65 1.79 0.75 7.87
C THR A 65 1.64 2.07 7.10
N PRO A 66 2.24 2.18 5.90
CA PRO A 66 2.04 3.36 5.06
C PRO A 66 0.58 3.66 4.75
N LEU A 67 -0.29 2.64 4.65
CA LEU A 67 -1.72 2.80 4.40
C LEU A 67 -2.50 3.19 5.67
N CYS A 68 -1.94 3.00 6.86
CA CYS A 68 -2.56 3.39 8.13
C CYS A 68 -1.55 4.07 9.07
N PRO A 69 -1.11 5.31 8.76
CA PRO A 69 -0.04 5.96 9.50
C PRO A 69 -0.42 6.23 10.96
N ALA A 70 0.31 5.65 11.90
CA ALA A 70 -0.03 5.72 13.32
C ALA A 70 -0.12 7.17 13.86
N ALA A 71 0.70 8.09 13.35
CA ALA A 71 0.66 9.49 13.76
C ALA A 71 -0.64 10.20 13.35
N LEU A 72 -1.18 9.89 12.17
CA LEU A 72 -2.44 10.47 11.69
C LEU A 72 -3.63 9.86 12.43
N VAL A 73 -3.62 8.53 12.60
CA VAL A 73 -4.63 7.82 13.37
C VAL A 73 -4.68 8.33 14.81
N ALA A 74 -3.54 8.45 15.49
CA ALA A 74 -3.50 8.93 16.87
C ALA A 74 -4.06 10.35 17.06
N ALA A 75 -4.02 11.19 16.03
CA ALA A 75 -4.55 12.55 16.08
C ALA A 75 -6.09 12.60 16.05
N VAL A 76 -6.75 11.56 15.52
CA VAL A 76 -8.20 11.58 15.24
C VAL A 76 -8.95 10.45 15.96
N ASN A 77 -8.32 9.29 16.10
CA ASN A 77 -8.84 8.15 16.83
C ASN A 77 -7.69 7.35 17.49
N PRO A 78 -7.22 7.76 18.68
CA PRO A 78 -6.11 7.10 19.37
C PRO A 78 -6.43 5.68 19.85
N GLY A 79 -7.71 5.27 19.83
CA GLY A 79 -8.14 3.91 20.17
C GLY A 79 -8.14 2.95 18.98
N ALA A 80 -8.00 3.44 17.74
CA ALA A 80 -8.02 2.59 16.56
C ALA A 80 -6.76 1.71 16.47
N THR A 81 -6.97 0.42 16.25
CA THR A 81 -5.90 -0.59 16.13
C THR A 81 -5.61 -0.99 14.68
N SER A 82 -6.45 -0.53 13.75
CA SER A 82 -6.34 -0.72 12.30
C SER A 82 -7.12 0.38 11.58
N CYS A 83 -6.87 0.57 10.29
CA CYS A 83 -7.69 1.39 9.40
C CYS A 83 -8.51 0.47 8.50
N THR A 84 -9.72 0.90 8.15
CA THR A 84 -10.48 0.32 7.03
C THR A 84 -9.96 0.92 5.73
N ILE A 85 -9.93 0.13 4.67
CA ILE A 85 -9.58 0.57 3.32
C ILE A 85 -10.83 0.45 2.45
N ASP A 86 -11.24 1.55 1.85
CA ASP A 86 -12.24 1.55 0.78
C ASP A 86 -11.52 1.79 -0.54
N ALA A 87 -11.69 0.89 -1.51
CA ALA A 87 -10.96 0.95 -2.76
C ALA A 87 -11.84 0.66 -3.97
N THR A 88 -11.56 1.36 -5.06
CA THR A 88 -12.14 1.09 -6.37
C THR A 88 -11.01 0.64 -7.30
N GLY A 89 -11.10 -0.59 -7.79
CA GLY A 89 -10.20 -1.15 -8.80
C GLY A 89 -10.84 -1.11 -10.18
N SER A 90 -10.03 -1.02 -11.24
CA SER A 90 -10.51 -1.14 -12.61
C SER A 90 -9.46 -1.78 -13.52
N ASP A 91 -9.95 -2.54 -14.49
CA ASP A 91 -9.10 -3.17 -15.50
C ASP A 91 -9.63 -3.07 -16.92
N ASN A 92 -8.70 -3.22 -17.86
CA ASN A 92 -8.98 -3.38 -19.27
C ASN A 92 -7.99 -4.37 -19.87
N ILE A 93 -8.39 -5.64 -19.93
CA ILE A 93 -7.52 -6.77 -20.25
C ILE A 93 -7.89 -7.34 -21.62
N SER A 94 -6.91 -7.41 -22.52
CA SER A 94 -7.04 -8.16 -23.77
C SER A 94 -7.15 -9.65 -23.46
N LEU A 95 -8.23 -10.27 -23.93
CA LEU A 95 -8.47 -11.71 -23.77
C LEU A 95 -7.61 -12.57 -24.71
N GLY A 96 -7.09 -11.99 -25.80
CA GLY A 96 -6.19 -12.69 -26.71
C GLY A 96 -4.77 -12.83 -26.16
N THR A 97 -4.31 -11.86 -25.36
CA THR A 97 -2.94 -11.82 -24.83
C THR A 97 -2.87 -12.00 -23.32
N GLY A 98 -3.97 -11.81 -22.59
CA GLY A 98 -4.00 -11.75 -21.12
C GLY A 98 -3.35 -10.49 -20.53
N LEU A 99 -2.99 -9.52 -21.37
CA LEU A 99 -2.31 -8.29 -20.97
C LEU A 99 -3.26 -7.11 -21.00
N GLY A 100 -2.97 -6.10 -20.19
CA GLY A 100 -3.71 -4.85 -20.18
C GLY A 100 -3.40 -4.05 -18.93
N ASP A 101 -4.20 -3.02 -18.72
CA ASP A 101 -3.99 -2.08 -17.64
C ASP A 101 -4.85 -2.44 -16.42
N PHE A 102 -4.26 -2.23 -15.25
CA PHE A 102 -4.94 -2.20 -13.97
C PHE A 102 -4.73 -0.83 -13.34
N SER A 103 -5.77 -0.29 -12.74
CA SER A 103 -5.74 0.99 -12.05
C SER A 103 -6.68 0.97 -10.86
N GLY A 104 -6.53 1.93 -9.96
CA GLY A 104 -7.46 2.07 -8.85
C GLY A 104 -7.12 3.22 -7.94
N THR A 105 -8.04 3.48 -7.03
CA THR A 105 -7.90 4.45 -5.95
C THR A 105 -8.30 3.78 -4.66
N PHE A 106 -7.76 4.28 -3.54
CA PHE A 106 -8.19 3.86 -2.22
C PHE A 106 -8.26 5.08 -1.31
N THR A 107 -9.03 4.94 -0.24
CA THR A 107 -9.03 5.83 0.92
C THR A 107 -8.88 4.95 2.15
N THR A 108 -8.15 5.40 3.15
CA THR A 108 -8.16 4.72 4.45
C THR A 108 -8.83 5.57 5.51
N VAL A 109 -9.69 4.90 6.26
CA VAL A 109 -10.60 5.51 7.22
C VAL A 109 -10.50 4.82 8.57
N VAL A 110 -10.77 5.56 9.63
CA VAL A 110 -10.99 5.04 10.98
C VAL A 110 -12.37 5.44 11.45
N GLN A 111 -12.82 4.83 12.55
CA GLN A 111 -14.14 5.11 13.09
C GLN A 111 -14.27 6.60 13.44
N GLY A 112 -15.31 7.24 12.91
CA GLY A 112 -15.71 8.60 13.23
C GLY A 112 -16.59 8.68 14.47
N ASP A 113 -17.62 9.51 14.41
CA ASP A 113 -18.50 9.82 15.53
C ASP A 113 -19.69 8.85 15.69
N ASN A 114 -20.03 8.07 14.65
CA ASN A 114 -21.15 7.12 14.69
C ASN A 114 -20.71 5.65 14.67
N PRO A 115 -20.55 4.97 15.82
CA PRO A 115 -20.07 3.58 15.89
C PRO A 115 -21.04 2.52 15.35
N VAL A 116 -22.24 2.93 14.89
CA VAL A 116 -23.22 2.03 14.27
C VAL A 116 -22.95 1.83 12.77
N ASP A 117 -22.35 2.83 12.12
CA ASP A 117 -22.06 2.81 10.69
C ASP A 117 -20.63 2.30 10.42
N SER A 118 -20.29 2.15 9.13
CA SER A 118 -18.92 1.85 8.73
C SER A 118 -17.98 3.03 9.04
N PRO A 119 -16.70 2.77 9.39
CA PRO A 119 -15.68 3.79 9.49
C PRO A 119 -15.67 4.76 8.30
N GLU A 120 -15.50 6.05 8.60
CA GLU A 120 -15.74 7.14 7.67
C GLU A 120 -14.74 8.30 7.81
N PHE A 121 -13.97 8.36 8.90
CA PHE A 121 -13.02 9.44 9.11
C PHE A 121 -11.72 9.17 8.34
N VAL A 122 -11.48 9.95 7.29
CA VAL A 122 -10.31 9.81 6.40
C VAL A 122 -8.99 10.11 7.13
N VAL A 123 -8.04 9.20 7.01
CA VAL A 123 -6.66 9.36 7.49
C VAL A 123 -5.63 9.31 6.37
N MET A 124 -5.96 8.77 5.18
CA MET A 124 -5.13 8.80 3.97
C MET A 124 -5.99 8.73 2.70
#